data_AF-A0A2K8TAU9-F1
#
_entry.id   AF-A0A2K8TAU9-F1
#
_cell.length_a   1.000
_cell.length_b   1.000
_cell.length_c   1.000
_cell.angle_alpha   90.00
_cell.angle_beta   90.00
_cell.angle_gamma   90.00
#
_symmetry.space_group_name_H-M   'P 1'
#
loop_
_entity.id
_entity.type
_entity.pdbx_description
1 polymer ?
#
loop_
_entity_poly.entity_id
_entity_poly.type
_entity_poly.pdbx_seq_one_letter_code
_entity_poly.pdbx_strand_id
1 'polypeptide(L)'
;MLPIEILQELNSCYLKIQAIAQNENWLLLIADKKIDPEAATHLGDVLHYLSEAMGCVEEIVEVKTIQNSRIINSKLKTIRGGKKAPLSC
;
A
#
# COMPACT_ATOMS: atom_id res chain seq x y z
N MET A 1 -9.18 5.94 -11.95
CA MET A 1 -8.76 6.47 -10.64
C MET A 1 -7.35 7.02 -10.75
N LEU A 2 -7.10 8.20 -10.20
CA LEU A 2 -5.78 8.77 -10.01
C LEU A 2 -5.03 8.02 -8.91
N PRO A 3 -3.68 8.02 -8.89
CA PRO A 3 -2.90 7.38 -7.83
C PRO A 3 -3.34 7.78 -6.41
N ILE A 4 -3.69 9.05 -6.20
CA ILE A 4 -4.20 9.53 -4.93
C ILE A 4 -5.55 8.91 -4.55
N GLU A 5 -6.45 8.70 -5.52
CA GLU A 5 -7.75 8.06 -5.30
C GLU A 5 -7.56 6.58 -4.97
N ILE A 6 -6.62 5.90 -5.64
CA ILE A 6 -6.26 4.50 -5.34
C ILE A 6 -5.68 4.40 -3.92
N LEU A 7 -4.77 5.30 -3.53
CA LEU A 7 -4.18 5.32 -2.20
C LEU A 7 -5.24 5.57 -1.11
N GLN A 8 -6.20 6.47 -1.37
CA GLN A 8 -7.32 6.73 -0.46
C GLN A 8 -8.22 5.50 -0.29
N GLU A 9 -8.53 4.78 -1.37
CA GLU A 9 -9.30 3.53 -1.29
C GLU A 9 -8.55 2.43 -0.54
N LEU A 10 -7.27 2.21 -0.85
CA LEU A 10 -6.45 1.22 -0.15
C LEU A 10 -6.34 1.54 1.35
N ASN A 11 -6.13 2.81 1.69
CA ASN A 11 -6.09 3.25 3.09
C ASN A 11 -7.44 3.08 3.80
N SER A 12 -8.56 3.35 3.11
CA SER A 12 -9.90 3.10 3.64
C SER A 12 -10.13 1.62 3.93
N CYS A 13 -9.73 0.74 3.01
CA CYS A 13 -9.79 -0.71 3.19
C CYS A 13 -8.93 -1.16 4.36
N TYR A 14 -7.68 -0.68 4.44
CA TYR A 14 -6.77 -1.00 5.52
C TYR A 14 -7.37 -0.68 6.90
N LEU A 15 -7.92 0.54 7.08
CA LEU A 15 -8.51 0.94 8.36
C LEU A 15 -9.72 0.09 8.76
N LYS A 16 -10.59 -0.26 7.80
CA LYS A 16 -11.75 -1.12 8.07
C LYS A 16 -11.33 -2.53 8.49
N ILE A 17 -10.34 -3.10 7.81
CA ILE A 17 -9.82 -4.44 8.10
C ILE A 17 -9.06 -4.44 9.43
N GLN A 18 -8.28 -3.40 9.70
CA GLN A 18 -7.59 -3.22 10.98
C GLN A 18 -8.58 -3.15 12.14
N ALA A 19 -9.69 -2.43 11.97
CA ALA A 19 -10.74 -2.36 12.98
C ALA A 19 -11.38 -3.73 13.26
N ILE A 20 -11.52 -4.60 12.26
CA ILE A 20 -11.98 -5.99 12.44
C ILE A 20 -10.94 -6.78 13.23
N ALA A 21 -9.67 -6.72 12.82
CA ALA A 21 -8.58 -7.46 13.45
C ALA A 21 -8.40 -7.11 14.95
N GLN A 22 -8.74 -5.88 15.33
CA GLN A 22 -8.67 -5.37 16.70
C GLN A 22 -10.01 -5.43 17.45
N ASN A 23 -11.09 -5.90 16.81
CA ASN A 23 -12.40 -5.95 17.42
C ASN A 23 -12.45 -7.00 18.55
N GLU A 24 -12.91 -6.62 19.74
CA GLU A 24 -12.97 -7.53 20.88
C GLU A 24 -13.82 -8.77 20.62
N ASN A 25 -14.96 -8.64 19.93
CA ASN A 25 -15.80 -9.78 19.59
C ASN A 25 -15.10 -10.73 18.61
N TRP A 26 -14.35 -10.18 17.64
CA TRP A 26 -13.54 -10.99 16.73
C TRP A 26 -12.49 -11.81 17.50
N LEU A 27 -11.78 -11.17 18.42
CA LEU A 27 -10.77 -11.82 19.27
C LEU A 27 -11.40 -12.90 20.16
N LEU A 28 -12.58 -12.64 20.74
CA LEU A 28 -13.32 -13.62 21.53
C LEU A 28 -13.77 -14.83 20.70
N LEU A 29 -14.21 -14.64 19.45
CA LEU A 29 -14.60 -15.74 18.57
C LEU A 29 -13.43 -16.68 18.27
N ILE A 30 -12.22 -16.14 18.12
CA ILE A 30 -10.99 -16.93 17.95
C ILE A 30 -10.62 -17.65 19.25
N ALA A 31 -10.64 -16.94 20.39
CA ALA A 31 -10.31 -17.51 21.70
C ALA A 31 -11.24 -18.65 22.10
N ASP A 32 -12.55 -18.51 21.81
CA ASP A 32 -13.57 -19.53 22.02
C ASP A 32 -13.51 -20.68 20.99
N LYS A 33 -12.60 -20.64 20.02
CA LYS A 33 -12.50 -21.59 18.89
C LYS A 33 -13.79 -21.71 18.09
N LYS A 34 -14.59 -20.64 18.05
CA LYS A 34 -15.81 -20.55 17.22
C LYS A 34 -15.47 -20.24 15.76
N ILE A 35 -14.25 -19.74 15.51
CA ILE A 35 -13.67 -19.51 14.20
C ILE A 35 -12.30 -20.19 14.19
N ASP A 36 -11.88 -20.64 13.00
CA ASP A 36 -10.53 -21.14 12.79
C ASP A 36 -9.47 -20.08 13.15
N PRO A 37 -8.49 -20.38 14.03
CA PRO A 37 -7.39 -19.47 14.32
C PRO A 37 -6.61 -19.00 13.07
N GLU A 38 -6.60 -19.77 11.98
CA GLU A 38 -5.99 -19.35 10.71
C GLU A 38 -6.63 -18.07 10.14
N ALA A 39 -7.90 -17.79 10.48
CA ALA A 39 -8.56 -16.57 10.08
C ALA A 39 -7.85 -15.31 10.63
N ALA A 40 -7.25 -15.38 11.82
CA ALA A 40 -6.46 -14.29 12.39
C ALA A 40 -5.17 -14.06 11.59
N THR A 41 -4.49 -15.14 11.22
CA THR A 41 -3.27 -15.11 10.40
C THR A 41 -3.56 -14.48 9.05
N HIS A 42 -4.57 -14.99 8.33
CA HIS A 42 -4.91 -14.48 6.99
C HIS A 42 -5.37 -13.03 7.00
N LEU A 43 -6.05 -12.58 8.05
CA LEU A 43 -6.40 -11.17 8.20
C LEU A 43 -5.16 -10.29 8.38
N GLY A 44 -4.17 -10.79 9.12
CA GLY A 44 -2.84 -10.17 9.24
C GLY A 44 -2.12 -10.08 7.90
N ASP A 45 -2.14 -11.15 7.10
CA ASP A 45 -1.53 -11.18 5.77
C ASP A 45 -2.17 -10.15 4.83
N VAL A 46 -3.50 -10.01 4.86
CA VAL A 46 -4.21 -8.99 4.06
C VAL A 46 -3.76 -7.58 4.45
N LEU A 47 -3.63 -7.29 5.75
CA LEU A 47 -3.12 -6.00 6.21
C LEU A 47 -1.69 -5.75 5.75
N HIS A 48 -0.84 -6.78 5.80
CA HIS A 48 0.53 -6.71 5.32
C HIS A 48 0.58 -6.36 3.83
N TYR A 49 -0.11 -7.11 2.97
CA TYR A 49 -0.12 -6.88 1.53
C TYR A 49 -0.78 -5.55 1.13
N LEU A 50 -1.82 -5.09 1.84
CA LEU A 50 -2.38 -3.76 1.62
C LEU A 50 -1.37 -2.67 1.92
N SER A 51 -0.58 -2.83 3.00
CA SER A 51 0.50 -1.90 3.35
C SER A 51 1.58 -1.85 2.27
N GLU A 52 2.00 -3.01 1.75
CA GLU A 52 2.96 -3.09 0.65
C GLU A 52 2.43 -2.44 -0.63
N ALA A 53 1.17 -2.74 -1.00
CA ALA A 53 0.53 -2.16 -2.18
C ALA A 53 0.48 -0.63 -2.11
N MET A 54 0.09 -0.07 -0.95
CA MET A 54 0.12 1.39 -0.74
C MET A 54 1.53 1.97 -0.87
N GLY A 55 2.57 1.22 -0.49
CA GLY A 55 3.97 1.59 -0.68
C GLY A 55 4.42 1.65 -2.14
N CYS A 56 3.71 0.97 -3.04
CA CYS A 56 3.99 0.96 -4.48
C CYS A 56 3.20 2.02 -5.26
N VAL A 57 2.19 2.66 -4.66
CA VAL A 57 1.43 3.74 -5.29
C VAL A 57 2.21 5.05 -5.17
N GLU A 58 3.16 5.25 -6.08
CA GLU A 58 3.91 6.50 -6.19
C GLU A 58 3.41 7.35 -7.36
N GLU A 59 3.32 8.67 -7.16
CA GLU A 59 3.08 9.61 -8.24
C GLU A 59 4.36 9.73 -9.10
N ILE A 60 4.26 9.34 -10.37
CA ILE A 60 5.36 9.49 -11.33
C ILE A 60 5.35 10.94 -11.81
N VAL A 61 6.29 11.74 -11.34
CA VAL A 61 6.42 13.13 -11.80
C VAL A 61 7.38 13.16 -12.98
N GLU A 62 6.89 13.62 -14.13
CA GLU A 62 7.71 13.88 -15.31
C GLU A 62 8.52 15.16 -15.10
N VAL A 63 9.80 15.03 -14.72
CA VAL A 63 10.67 16.18 -14.53
C VAL A 63 11.26 16.61 -15.88
N LYS A 64 10.79 17.74 -16.42
CA LYS A 64 11.44 18.44 -17.54
C LYS A 64 12.61 19.28 -17.00
N THR A 65 13.83 18.78 -17.14
CA THR A 65 15.03 19.57 -16.86
C THR A 65 15.38 20.45 -18.05
N ILE A 66 15.34 21.77 -17.88
CA ILE A 66 15.85 22.73 -18.87
C ILE A 66 17.33 22.98 -18.53
N GLN A 67 18.24 22.41 -19.32
CA GLN A 67 19.66 22.77 -19.32
C GLN A 67 20.00 23.40 -20.68
N ASN A 68 20.40 24.68 -20.66
CA ASN A 68 20.99 25.41 -21.77
C ASN A 68 20.31 25.19 -23.14
N SER A 69 19.09 25.73 -23.29
CA SER A 69 18.37 25.91 -24.56
C SER A 69 18.16 24.65 -25.44
N ARG A 70 18.33 23.43 -24.91
CA ARG A 70 17.87 22.19 -25.56
C ARG A 70 16.92 21.42 -24.63
N ILE A 71 15.72 21.13 -25.12
CA ILE A 71 14.79 20.21 -24.46
C ILE A 71 15.35 18.80 -24.69
N ILE A 72 15.81 18.15 -23.63
CA ILE A 72 16.15 16.72 -23.65
C ILE A 72 14.95 15.98 -23.04
N ASN A 73 14.46 14.93 -23.70
CA ASN A 73 13.32 14.16 -23.23
C ASN A 73 13.51 13.67 -21.79
N SER A 74 12.42 13.75 -21.04
CA SER A 74 12.26 13.65 -19.59
C SER A 74 12.66 12.28 -19.01
N LYS A 75 13.22 12.32 -17.80
CA LYS A 75 13.51 11.14 -16.98
C LYS A 75 12.42 11.04 -15.92
N LEU A 76 11.68 9.94 -15.87
CA LEU A 76 10.68 9.70 -14.83
C LEU A 76 11.39 9.61 -13.45
N LYS A 77 10.90 10.35 -12.46
CA LYS A 77 11.38 10.30 -11.07
C LYS A 77 10.21 10.05 -10.13
N THR A 78 10.41 9.17 -9.16
CA THR A 78 9.50 8.97 -8.03
C THR A 78 9.89 9.85 -6.83
N ILE A 79 8.87 10.25 -6.06
CA ILE A 79 8.95 11.35 -5.09
C ILE A 79 9.70 10.95 -3.80
N ARG A 80 9.68 9.68 -3.38
CA ARG A 80 10.50 9.22 -2.26
C ARG A 80 11.90 8.86 -2.74
N GLY A 81 12.83 9.80 -2.60
CA GLY A 81 14.25 9.51 -2.75
C GLY A 81 14.71 8.45 -1.76
N GLY A 82 14.87 7.20 -2.19
CA GLY A 82 15.48 6.17 -1.35
C GLY A 82 15.14 4.74 -1.75
N LYS A 83 16.11 4.09 -2.40
CA LYS A 83 16.20 2.65 -2.74
C LYS A 83 15.17 2.13 -3.75
N LYS A 84 15.62 2.09 -5.01
CA LYS A 84 15.24 1.01 -5.92
C LYS A 84 15.52 -0.33 -5.23
N ALA A 85 14.49 -1.02 -4.76
CA ALA A 85 14.54 -2.47 -4.74
C ALA A 85 14.18 -2.94 -6.16
N PRO A 86 14.92 -3.88 -6.76
CA PRO A 86 14.47 -4.50 -8.00
C PRO A 86 13.17 -5.25 -7.70
N LEU A 87 12.06 -4.81 -8.30
CA LEU A 87 10.84 -5.60 -8.42
C LEU A 87 11.14 -6.79 -9.33
N SER A 88 11.40 -7.96 -8.76
CA SER A 88 11.07 -9.21 -9.42
C SER A 88 9.61 -9.50 -9.13
N CYS A 89 8.77 -9.41 -10.17
CA CYS A 89 7.50 -10.14 -10.19
C CYS A 89 7.77 -11.65 -10.08
#